data_AF-A0A3B8JJR4-F1
#
_entry.id   AF-A0A3B8JJR4-F1
#
_cell.length_a   1.000
_cell.length_b   1.000
_cell.length_c   1.000
_cell.angle_alpha   90.00
_cell.angle_beta   90.00
_cell.angle_gamma   90.00
#
_symmetry.space_group_name_H-M   'P 1'
#
loop_
_entity.id
_entity.type
_entity.pdbx_description
1 polymer ?
#
loop_
_entity_poly.entity_id
_entity_poly.type
_entity_poly.pdbx_seq_one_letter_code
_entity_poly.pdbx_strand_id
1 'polypeptide(L)'
;MVRISPPLVYYDQVDGTYIKVGTGSWQHWLNNNQSFRYESFWGSFTAYKEHPGEQIIWYANRCVKEKARNVYLGSNHELTLDKLLETAKELRGWDISYGELKHQIHKTGEIRDFEPQVTPNEVELLNQISELKKQLSQLHKQIEQERLLNANLNNSVKFIWN
;
A
#
# COMPACT_ATOMS: atom_id res chain seq x y z
N MET A 1 -7.56 -32.56 3.89
CA MET A 1 -6.42 -32.55 2.95
C MET A 1 -5.74 -31.18 3.08
N VAL A 2 -4.67 -31.08 3.87
CA VAL A 2 -4.00 -29.80 4.15
C VAL A 2 -3.15 -29.46 2.93
N ARG A 3 -3.54 -28.45 2.15
CA ARG A 3 -2.69 -27.91 1.09
C ARG A 3 -1.59 -27.11 1.78
N ILE A 4 -0.45 -27.73 2.00
CA ILE A 4 0.76 -27.04 2.45
C ILE A 4 1.22 -26.22 1.25
N SER A 5 0.81 -24.94 1.20
CA SER A 5 1.36 -24.01 0.22
C SER A 5 2.87 -23.92 0.45
N PRO A 6 3.71 -24.09 -0.58
CA PRO A 6 5.14 -24.03 -0.40
C PRO A 6 5.53 -22.69 0.26
N PRO A 7 6.49 -22.71 1.19
CA PRO A 7 6.93 -21.48 1.84
C PRO A 7 7.45 -20.52 0.77
N LEU A 8 6.85 -19.34 0.66
CA LEU A 8 7.37 -18.35 -0.26
C LEU A 8 8.70 -17.80 0.26
N VAL A 9 9.67 -17.80 -0.63
CA VAL A 9 11.06 -17.45 -0.35
C VAL A 9 11.39 -16.18 -1.11
N TYR A 10 11.85 -15.19 -0.38
CA TYR A 10 12.47 -13.99 -0.92
C TYR A 10 13.94 -14.31 -1.24
N TYR A 11 14.41 -13.94 -2.43
CA TYR A 11 15.82 -14.03 -2.78
C TYR A 11 16.44 -12.65 -2.66
N ASP A 12 17.32 -12.48 -1.67
CA ASP A 12 18.12 -11.29 -1.55
C ASP A 12 19.25 -11.34 -2.58
N GLN A 13 19.22 -10.40 -3.54
CA GLN A 13 20.23 -10.31 -4.59
C GLN A 13 21.56 -9.75 -4.08
N VAL A 14 21.58 -9.11 -2.91
CA VAL A 14 22.79 -8.52 -2.32
C VAL A 14 23.59 -9.60 -1.59
N ASP A 15 22.94 -10.32 -0.68
CA ASP A 15 23.59 -11.36 0.12
C ASP A 15 23.54 -12.75 -0.55
N GLY A 16 22.78 -12.92 -1.63
CA GLY A 16 22.58 -14.20 -2.31
C GLY A 16 21.82 -15.22 -1.46
N THR A 17 21.01 -14.75 -0.50
CA THR A 17 20.34 -15.60 0.49
C THR A 17 18.84 -15.76 0.22
N TYR A 18 18.34 -16.94 0.60
CA TYR A 18 16.94 -17.30 0.50
C TYR A 18 16.26 -17.16 1.86
N ILE A 19 15.33 -16.20 1.98
CA ILE A 19 14.67 -15.85 3.23
C ILE A 19 13.20 -16.19 3.13
N LYS A 20 12.71 -17.06 4.02
CA LYS A 20 11.28 -17.39 4.05
C LYS A 20 10.47 -16.20 4.55
N VAL A 21 9.54 -15.71 3.73
CA VAL A 21 8.68 -14.56 4.05
C VAL A 21 7.79 -14.89 5.24
N GLY A 22 7.58 -13.92 6.13
CA GLY A 22 6.75 -14.07 7.33
C GLY A 22 7.42 -14.81 8.51
N THR A 23 8.74 -15.05 8.44
CA THR A 23 9.51 -15.65 9.53
C THR A 23 10.27 -14.61 10.36
N GLY A 24 10.83 -15.02 11.50
CA GLY A 24 11.75 -14.17 12.27
C GLY A 24 12.96 -13.71 11.44
N SER A 25 13.48 -14.56 10.55
CA SER A 25 14.57 -14.20 9.63
C SER A 25 14.15 -13.10 8.65
N TRP A 26 12.90 -13.14 8.17
CA TRP A 26 12.32 -12.08 7.35
C TRP A 26 12.21 -10.77 8.13
N GLN A 27 11.71 -10.81 9.37
CA GLN A 27 11.61 -9.62 10.22
C GLN A 27 12.99 -9.01 10.54
N HIS A 28 13.97 -9.85 10.84
CA HIS A 28 15.35 -9.41 11.07
C HIS A 28 15.94 -8.76 9.82
N TRP A 29 15.73 -9.37 8.66
CA TRP A 29 16.18 -8.81 7.38
C TRP A 29 15.48 -7.48 7.06
N LEU A 30 14.17 -7.40 7.28
CA LEU A 30 13.41 -6.15 7.13
C LEU A 30 13.94 -5.06 8.05
N ASN A 31 14.36 -5.36 9.29
CA ASN A 31 14.94 -4.35 10.18
C ASN A 31 16.23 -3.74 9.61
N ASN A 32 17.06 -4.53 8.95
CA ASN A 32 18.38 -4.10 8.46
C ASN A 32 18.33 -3.46 7.06
N ASN A 33 17.28 -3.71 6.28
CA ASN A 33 17.18 -3.22 4.91
C ASN A 33 16.26 -2.00 4.78
N GLN A 34 16.58 -1.10 3.86
CA GLN A 34 15.81 0.13 3.62
C GLN A 34 14.82 0.00 2.47
N SER A 35 15.06 -0.92 1.55
CA SER A 35 14.16 -1.19 0.42
C SER A 35 14.41 -2.58 -0.12
N PHE A 36 13.43 -3.11 -0.84
CA PHE A 36 13.54 -4.39 -1.53
C PHE A 36 12.61 -4.45 -2.73
N ARG A 37 13.03 -5.18 -3.76
CA ARG A 37 12.19 -5.45 -4.94
C ARG A 37 11.47 -6.77 -4.77
N TYR A 38 10.19 -6.82 -5.10
CA TYR A 38 9.43 -8.05 -5.15
C TYR A 38 8.64 -8.14 -6.46
N GLU A 39 8.36 -9.36 -6.89
CA GLU A 39 7.70 -9.65 -8.15
C GLU A 39 6.47 -10.50 -7.91
N SER A 40 5.45 -10.28 -8.73
CA SER A 40 4.25 -11.09 -8.74
C SER A 40 3.74 -11.21 -10.18
N PHE A 41 2.65 -11.94 -10.35
CA PHE A 41 1.94 -12.00 -11.63
C PHE A 41 1.57 -10.61 -12.19
N TRP A 42 1.42 -9.59 -11.33
CA TRP A 42 1.04 -8.24 -11.74
C TRP A 42 2.23 -7.33 -12.07
N GLY A 43 3.46 -7.83 -12.01
CA GLY A 43 4.69 -7.11 -12.36
C GLY A 43 5.70 -7.02 -11.22
N SER A 44 6.61 -6.05 -11.34
CA SER A 44 7.66 -5.78 -10.36
C SER A 44 7.35 -4.52 -9.55
N PHE A 45 7.66 -4.59 -8.26
CA PHE A 45 7.33 -3.58 -7.27
C PHE A 45 8.53 -3.35 -6.36
N THR A 46 8.68 -2.14 -5.84
CA THR A 46 9.72 -1.80 -4.87
C THR A 46 9.08 -1.42 -3.56
N ALA A 47 9.31 -2.19 -2.51
CA ALA A 47 9.00 -1.79 -1.15
C ALA A 47 10.15 -0.95 -0.59
N TYR A 48 9.87 0.16 0.09
CA TYR A 48 10.88 0.99 0.75
C TYR A 48 10.37 1.51 2.09
N LYS A 49 11.29 1.75 3.01
CA LYS A 49 11.03 2.36 4.31
C LYS A 49 11.01 3.87 4.21
N GLU A 50 10.11 4.45 4.97
CA GLU A 50 10.05 5.86 5.27
C GLU A 50 10.04 6.02 6.80
N HIS A 51 10.73 7.04 7.28
CA HIS A 51 10.85 7.36 8.70
C HIS A 51 10.15 8.68 9.01
N PRO A 52 8.82 8.74 9.02
CA PRO A 52 8.12 9.91 9.52
C PRO A 52 8.27 9.96 11.06
N GLY A 53 9.38 10.54 11.52
CA GLY A 53 9.71 10.64 12.95
C GLY A 53 10.29 9.33 13.51
N GLU A 54 9.69 8.82 14.58
CA GLU A 54 10.16 7.60 15.29
C GLU A 54 9.57 6.30 14.74
N GLN A 55 8.60 6.38 13.82
CA GLN A 55 7.93 5.20 13.26
C GLN A 55 8.58 4.77 11.93
N ILE A 56 8.79 3.46 11.77
CA ILE A 56 9.23 2.86 10.51
C ILE A 56 7.99 2.40 9.75
N ILE A 57 7.76 3.02 8.60
CA ILE A 57 6.63 2.70 7.72
C ILE A 57 7.16 2.21 6.39
N TRP A 58 6.54 1.17 5.84
CA TRP A 58 6.82 0.71 4.49
C TRP A 58 5.78 1.20 3.49
N TYR A 59 6.27 1.48 2.29
CA TYR A 59 5.47 1.76 1.11
C TYR A 59 5.91 0.87 -0.04
N ALA A 60 4.94 0.37 -0.82
CA ALA A 60 5.17 -0.25 -2.11
C ALA A 60 5.05 0.80 -3.21
N ASN A 61 6.06 0.92 -4.06
CA ASN A 61 6.06 1.76 -5.25
C ASN A 61 6.01 0.93 -6.52
N ARG A 62 5.23 1.38 -7.49
CA ARG A 62 5.39 1.03 -8.90
C ARG A 62 5.40 2.29 -9.76
N CYS A 63 6.34 2.34 -10.70
CA CYS A 63 6.36 3.36 -11.75
C CYS A 63 5.83 2.76 -13.06
N VAL A 64 4.79 3.37 -13.64
CA VAL A 64 4.25 3.02 -14.96
C VAL A 64 4.08 4.30 -15.76
N LYS A 65 4.66 4.36 -16.96
CA LYS A 65 4.58 5.51 -17.88
C LYS A 65 4.79 6.86 -17.17
N GLU A 66 5.93 6.99 -16.47
CA GLU A 66 6.36 8.21 -15.75
C GLU A 66 5.51 8.61 -14.52
N LYS A 67 4.51 7.81 -14.13
CA LYS A 67 3.75 8.02 -12.90
C LYS A 67 4.17 7.01 -11.85
N ALA A 68 4.86 7.49 -10.81
CA ALA A 68 5.12 6.72 -9.60
C ALA A 68 3.89 6.73 -8.70
N ARG A 69 3.54 5.57 -8.16
CA ARG A 69 2.51 5.46 -7.12
C ARG A 69 3.02 4.65 -5.96
N ASN A 70 2.66 5.11 -4.77
CA ASN A 70 3.02 4.49 -3.52
C ASN A 70 1.74 4.00 -2.82
N VAL A 71 1.78 2.78 -2.28
CA VAL A 71 0.73 2.18 -1.45
C VAL A 71 1.34 1.83 -0.11
N TYR A 72 0.64 2.16 0.97
CA TYR A 72 1.07 1.86 2.33
C TYR A 72 1.09 0.34 2.57
N LEU A 73 2.25 -0.19 2.95
CA LEU A 73 2.45 -1.62 3.26
C LEU A 73 2.23 -1.91 4.75
N GLY A 74 2.55 -0.96 5.63
CA GLY A 74 2.48 -1.18 7.06
C GLY A 74 3.83 -1.07 7.77
N SER A 75 3.82 -1.49 9.04
CA SER A 75 5.03 -1.73 9.84
C SER A 75 5.66 -3.08 9.51
N ASN A 76 6.89 -3.34 9.96
CA ASN A 76 7.63 -4.58 9.66
C ASN A 76 6.81 -5.85 9.92
N HIS A 77 6.03 -5.88 11.02
CA HIS A 77 5.21 -7.03 11.40
C HIS A 77 4.01 -7.27 10.47
N GLU A 78 3.56 -6.24 9.78
CA GLU A 78 2.44 -6.29 8.83
C GLU A 78 2.88 -6.70 7.42
N LEU A 79 4.20 -6.70 7.13
CA LEU A 79 4.75 -7.20 5.87
C LEU A 79 4.72 -8.73 5.82
N THR A 80 3.52 -9.25 5.59
CA THR A 80 3.27 -10.62 5.19
C THR A 80 3.26 -10.74 3.68
N LEU A 81 3.32 -11.98 3.18
CA LEU A 81 3.14 -12.24 1.77
C LEU A 81 1.77 -11.75 1.27
N ASP A 82 0.71 -12.04 2.02
CA ASP A 82 -0.65 -11.67 1.63
C ASP A 82 -0.74 -10.16 1.44
N LYS A 83 -0.09 -9.39 2.34
CA LYS A 83 -0.02 -7.94 2.23
C LYS A 83 0.70 -7.49 0.95
N LEU A 84 1.85 -8.10 0.62
CA LEU A 84 2.60 -7.79 -0.61
C LEU A 84 1.80 -8.10 -1.87
N LEU A 85 1.05 -9.21 -1.87
CA LEU A 85 0.17 -9.59 -2.98
C LEU A 85 -1.04 -8.67 -3.11
N GLU A 86 -1.64 -8.28 -2.00
CA GLU A 86 -2.73 -7.29 -1.97
C GLU A 86 -2.26 -5.94 -2.54
N THR A 87 -1.09 -5.45 -2.12
CA THR A 87 -0.56 -4.18 -2.65
C THR A 87 -0.16 -4.29 -4.11
N ALA A 88 0.39 -5.43 -4.55
CA ALA A 88 0.67 -5.66 -5.96
C ALA A 88 -0.63 -5.63 -6.80
N LYS A 89 -1.71 -6.22 -6.27
CA LYS A 89 -3.03 -6.19 -6.90
C LYS A 89 -3.61 -4.78 -6.93
N GLU A 90 -3.39 -3.96 -5.89
CA GLU A 90 -3.83 -2.57 -5.86
C GLU A 90 -3.06 -1.72 -6.89
N LEU A 91 -1.73 -1.88 -6.94
CA LEU A 91 -0.86 -1.19 -7.86
C LEU A 91 -1.02 -1.65 -9.33
N ARG A 92 -1.67 -2.80 -9.58
CA ARG A 92 -2.00 -3.28 -10.94
C ARG A 92 -2.98 -2.35 -11.67
N GLY A 93 -3.87 -1.70 -10.92
CA GLY A 93 -5.07 -1.04 -11.46
C GLY A 93 -4.81 0.25 -12.24
N TRP A 94 -3.55 0.59 -12.52
CA TRP A 94 -3.16 1.87 -13.10
C TRP A 94 -2.34 1.76 -14.40
N ASP A 95 -2.24 0.56 -15.00
CA ASP A 95 -1.85 0.43 -16.41
C ASP A 95 -2.88 1.09 -17.36
N ILE A 96 -4.09 1.37 -16.87
CA ILE A 96 -5.10 2.19 -17.57
C ILE A 96 -5.15 3.55 -16.87
N SER A 97 -4.37 4.49 -17.37
CA SER A 97 -4.45 5.89 -16.98
C SER A 97 -5.88 6.39 -17.28
N TYR A 98 -6.65 6.74 -16.24
CA TYR A 98 -7.88 7.54 -16.39
C TYR A 98 -7.64 8.85 -17.20
N GLY A 99 -6.38 9.28 -17.34
CA GLY A 99 -5.98 10.39 -18.21
C GLY A 99 -5.73 10.01 -19.69
N GLU A 100 -5.43 8.74 -20.01
CA GLU A 100 -5.33 8.27 -21.41
C GLU A 100 -6.73 8.01 -22.00
N LEU A 101 -7.70 7.56 -21.19
CA LEU A 101 -9.11 7.50 -21.60
C LEU A 101 -9.68 8.88 -21.96
N LYS A 102 -9.27 9.97 -21.30
CA LYS A 102 -9.68 11.33 -21.68
C LYS A 102 -8.96 11.86 -22.93
N HIS A 103 -7.70 11.48 -23.15
CA HIS A 103 -6.92 12.00 -24.27
C HIS A 103 -7.14 11.28 -25.61
N GLN A 104 -7.66 10.05 -25.61
CA GLN A 104 -8.11 9.38 -26.84
C GLN A 104 -9.51 9.80 -27.29
N ILE A 105 -10.42 10.14 -26.36
CA ILE A 105 -11.77 10.65 -26.70
C ILE A 105 -11.72 12.00 -27.42
N HIS A 106 -10.68 12.81 -27.19
CA HIS A 106 -10.56 14.15 -27.81
C HIS A 106 -9.68 14.21 -29.06
N LYS A 107 -9.00 13.12 -29.46
CA LYS A 107 -8.02 13.15 -30.57
C LYS A 107 -8.37 12.28 -31.78
N THR A 108 -9.44 11.48 -31.72
CA THR A 108 -9.94 10.73 -32.88
C THR A 108 -11.37 11.18 -33.14
N GLY A 109 -11.50 12.36 -33.75
CA GLY A 109 -12.77 12.86 -34.25
C GLY A 109 -13.24 12.01 -35.42
N GLU A 110 -13.85 10.87 -35.13
CA GLU A 110 -14.76 10.09 -35.99
C GLU A 110 -15.15 8.76 -35.32
N ILE A 111 -15.85 8.82 -34.18
CA ILE A 111 -16.84 7.79 -33.83
C ILE A 111 -18.06 8.54 -33.31
N ARG A 112 -19.06 8.66 -34.19
CA ARG A 112 -20.43 9.02 -33.81
C ARG A 112 -21.00 7.84 -33.02
N ASP A 113 -21.63 8.16 -31.89
CA ASP A 113 -22.66 7.35 -31.22
C ASP A 113 -22.23 6.15 -30.34
N PHE A 114 -21.22 6.32 -29.48
CA PHE A 114 -21.14 5.53 -28.24
C PHE A 114 -21.23 6.47 -27.03
N GLU A 115 -22.45 6.71 -26.58
CA GLU A 115 -22.72 7.24 -25.25
C GLU A 115 -22.43 6.11 -24.23
N PRO A 116 -21.37 6.19 -23.40
CA PRO A 116 -21.23 5.23 -22.33
C PRO A 116 -22.35 5.55 -21.34
N GLN A 117 -23.36 4.69 -21.30
CA GLN A 117 -24.47 4.74 -20.35
C GLN A 117 -23.90 4.52 -18.94
N VAL A 118 -23.30 5.56 -18.35
CA VAL A 118 -22.97 5.61 -16.94
C VAL A 118 -24.29 5.63 -16.22
N THR A 119 -24.70 4.45 -15.75
CA THR A 119 -25.98 4.32 -15.04
C THR A 119 -25.96 5.20 -13.79
N PRO A 120 -27.09 5.79 -13.37
CA PRO A 120 -27.16 6.58 -12.14
C PRO A 120 -26.58 5.87 -10.90
N ASN A 121 -26.69 4.54 -10.85
CA ASN A 121 -26.14 3.70 -9.80
C ASN A 121 -24.60 3.73 -9.73
N GLU A 122 -23.92 3.89 -10.86
CA GLU A 122 -22.45 3.92 -10.92
C GLU A 122 -21.90 5.28 -10.45
N VAL A 123 -22.60 6.37 -10.74
CA VAL A 123 -22.32 7.70 -10.16
C VAL A 123 -22.54 7.69 -8.65
N GLU A 124 -23.60 7.04 -8.19
CA GLU A 124 -23.88 6.91 -6.76
C GLU A 124 -22.80 6.10 -6.02
N LEU A 125 -22.34 4.99 -6.61
CA LEU A 125 -21.23 4.20 -6.07
C LEU A 125 -19.92 4.99 -5.98
N LEU A 126 -19.60 5.81 -7.00
CA LEU A 126 -18.40 6.65 -6.97
C LEU A 126 -18.49 7.73 -5.89
N ASN A 127 -19.67 8.31 -5.70
CA ASN A 127 -19.90 9.26 -4.62
C ASN A 127 -19.76 8.58 -3.25
N GLN A 128 -20.33 7.38 -3.06
CA GLN A 128 -20.18 6.60 -1.83
C GLN A 128 -18.71 6.25 -1.54
N ILE A 129 -17.95 5.83 -2.55
CA ILE A 129 -16.51 5.55 -2.41
C ILE A 129 -15.74 6.81 -2.00
N SER A 130 -16.10 7.97 -2.56
CA SER A 130 -15.47 9.24 -2.20
C SER A 130 -15.73 9.62 -0.73
N GLU A 131 -16.95 9.38 -0.26
CA GLU A 131 -17.35 9.70 1.12
C GLU A 131 -16.71 8.75 2.13
N LEU A 132 -16.67 7.45 1.83
CA LEU A 132 -15.99 6.46 2.67
C LEU A 132 -14.49 6.77 2.83
N LYS A 133 -13.83 7.21 1.75
CA LYS A 133 -12.42 7.62 1.82
C LYS A 133 -12.22 8.82 2.74
N LYS A 134 -13.14 9.79 2.71
CA LYS A 134 -13.11 10.97 3.57
C LYS A 134 -13.30 10.57 5.04
N GLN A 135 -14.24 9.67 5.32
CA GLN A 135 -14.48 9.14 6.67
C GLN A 135 -13.27 8.39 7.22
N LEU A 136 -12.63 7.53 6.41
CA LEU A 136 -11.40 6.84 6.81
C LEU A 136 -10.26 7.81 7.12
N SER A 137 -10.11 8.88 6.34
CA SER A 137 -9.11 9.91 6.63
C SER A 137 -9.39 10.64 7.95
N GLN A 138 -10.65 10.91 8.27
CA GLN A 138 -11.03 11.53 9.54
C GLN A 138 -10.78 10.60 10.72
N LEU A 139 -11.14 9.33 10.60
CA LEU A 139 -10.94 8.36 11.67
C LEU A 139 -9.45 8.13 11.96
N HIS A 140 -8.62 8.03 10.93
CA HIS A 140 -7.16 7.94 11.12
C HIS A 140 -6.60 9.16 11.85
N LYS A 141 -7.06 10.37 11.52
CA LYS A 141 -6.65 11.59 12.24
C LYS A 141 -7.07 11.55 13.71
N GLN A 142 -8.27 11.06 14.01
CA GLN A 142 -8.75 10.95 15.38
C GLN A 142 -7.95 9.92 16.19
N ILE A 143 -7.69 8.74 15.62
CA ILE A 143 -6.85 7.71 16.26
C ILE A 143 -5.47 8.27 16.59
N GLU A 144 -4.87 9.03 15.68
CA GLU A 144 -3.55 9.63 15.92
C GLU A 144 -3.58 10.71 17.00
N GLN A 145 -4.63 11.54 17.04
CA GLN A 145 -4.82 12.52 18.12
C GLN A 145 -4.98 11.85 19.48
N GLU A 146 -5.77 10.77 19.57
CA GLU A 146 -5.95 10.01 20.80
C GLU A 146 -4.66 9.33 21.26
N ARG A 147 -3.84 8.82 20.32
CA ARG A 147 -2.50 8.29 20.62
C ARG A 147 -1.59 9.36 21.21
N LEU A 148 -1.58 10.57 20.64
CA LEU A 148 -0.78 11.69 21.13
C LEU A 148 -1.24 12.17 22.52
N LEU A 149 -2.56 12.22 22.76
CA LEU A 149 -3.13 12.55 24.07
C LEU A 149 -2.76 11.51 25.14
N ASN A 150 -2.87 10.22 24.82
CA ASN A 150 -2.51 9.14 25.74
C ASN A 150 -1.01 9.07 26.02
N ALA A 151 -0.15 9.35 25.03
CA ALA A 151 1.29 9.44 25.23
C ALA A 151 1.66 10.59 26.17
N ASN A 152 0.99 11.74 26.06
CA ASN A 152 1.21 12.89 26.94
C ASN A 152 0.73 12.64 28.38
N LEU A 153 -0.45 12.01 28.54
CA LEU A 153 -0.96 11.60 29.86
C LEU A 153 -0.02 10.59 30.55
N ASN A 154 0.49 9.59 29.81
CA ASN A 154 1.45 8.61 30.37
C ASN A 154 2.79 9.25 30.76
N ASN A 155 3.21 10.34 30.11
CA ASN A 155 4.39 11.10 30.50
C ASN A 155 4.15 12.01 31.72
N SER A 156 2.90 12.40 32.00
CA SER A 156 2.52 13.21 33.16
C SER A 156 2.34 12.39 34.44
N VAL A 157 2.05 11.08 34.35
CA VAL A 157 1.86 10.16 35.48
C VAL A 157 3.19 9.50 35.93
N LYS A 158 4.31 10.24 35.91
CA LYS A 158 5.54 9.83 36.62
C LYS A 158 5.42 10.23 38.09
N PHE A 159 4.97 9.27 38.88
CA PHE A 159 4.82 9.32 40.34
C PHE A 159 6.09 9.85 41.03
N ILE A 160 5.89 10.91 41.83
CA ILE A 160 6.75 11.28 42.95
C ILE A 160 6.66 10.14 43.98
N TRP A 161 7.80 9.53 44.32
CA TRP A 161 7.94 8.73 45.55
C TRP A 161 8.98 9.42 46.44
N ASN A 162 8.56 9.71 47.68
CA ASN A 162 9.41 10.10 48.81
C ASN A 162 10.29 8.93 49.25
#